data_AF-A0AAW2WGI1-F1
#
_entry.id   AF-A0AAW2WGI1-F1
#
_cell.length_a   1.000
_cell.length_b   1.000
_cell.length_c   1.000
_cell.angle_alpha   90.00
_cell.angle_beta   90.00
_cell.angle_gamma   90.00
#
_symmetry.space_group_name_H-M   'P 1'
#
loop_
_entity.id
_entity.type
_entity.pdbx_description
1 polymer ?
#
loop_
_entity_poly.entity_id
_entity_poly.type
_entity_poly.pdbx_seq_one_letter_code
_entity_poly.pdbx_strand_id
1 'polypeptide(L)'
;MISRNTLKGDILKIYKDERTKYYNLLGKIKCRIAITTDMWTSSSNKGFMAVTGHFIDENWTLHNCILRFFICSSSTYSSSAS
;
A
#
# COMPACT_ATOMS: atom_id res chain seq x y z
N MET A 1 -12.74 28.19 6.80
CA MET A 1 -11.37 27.96 6.26
C MET A 1 -10.98 26.53 6.58
N ILE A 2 -10.66 25.70 5.59
CA ILE A 2 -10.25 24.31 5.82
C ILE A 2 -8.78 24.33 6.26
N SER A 3 -8.47 23.74 7.42
CA SER A 3 -7.08 23.64 7.90
C SER A 3 -6.35 22.46 7.24
N ARG A 4 -5.01 22.52 7.20
CA ARG A 4 -4.18 21.37 6.77
C ARG A 4 -4.49 20.11 7.58
N ASN A 5 -4.83 20.26 8.86
CA ASN A 5 -5.15 19.14 9.73
C ASN A 5 -6.51 18.52 9.38
N THR A 6 -7.51 19.36 9.06
CA THR A 6 -8.83 18.92 8.59
C THR A 6 -8.69 18.16 7.28
N LEU A 7 -7.98 18.74 6.29
CA LEU A 7 -7.74 18.09 5.00
C LEU A 7 -6.99 16.75 5.15
N LYS A 8 -5.95 16.71 5.99
CA LYS A 8 -5.23 15.46 6.29
C LYS A 8 -6.16 14.41 6.91
N GLY A 9 -7.02 14.81 7.83
CA GLY A 9 -8.02 13.95 8.45
C GLY A 9 -8.98 13.35 7.42
N ASP A 10 -9.50 14.19 6.53
CA ASP A 10 -10.44 13.78 5.48
C ASP A 10 -9.79 12.79 4.50
N ILE A 11 -8.56 13.06 4.05
CA ILE A 11 -7.80 12.15 3.17
C ILE A 11 -7.58 10.79 3.87
N LEU A 12 -7.18 10.80 5.15
CA LEU A 12 -6.98 9.58 5.92
C LEU A 12 -8.28 8.79 6.12
N LYS A 13 -9.41 9.48 6.27
CA LYS A 13 -10.72 8.84 6.38
C LYS A 13 -11.09 8.15 5.07
N ILE A 14 -11.02 8.87 3.95
CA ILE A 14 -11.28 8.33 2.60
C ILE A 14 -10.39 7.12 2.34
N TYR A 15 -9.09 7.22 2.63
CA TYR A 15 -8.17 6.11 2.49
C TYR A 15 -8.57 4.88 3.31
N LYS A 16 -8.94 5.04 4.58
CA LYS A 16 -9.34 3.92 5.44
C LYS A 16 -10.63 3.25 4.95
N ASP A 17 -11.58 4.05 4.49
CA ASP A 17 -12.86 3.56 3.98
C ASP A 17 -12.64 2.77 2.68
N GLU A 18 -11.91 3.34 1.71
CA GLU A 18 -11.57 2.65 0.45
C GLU A 18 -10.73 1.40 0.69
N ARG A 19 -9.75 1.47 1.59
CA ARG A 19 -8.93 0.31 1.97
C ARG A 19 -9.80 -0.84 2.49
N THR A 20 -10.79 -0.55 3.33
CA THR A 20 -11.70 -1.57 3.88
C THR A 20 -12.55 -2.19 2.78
N LYS A 21 -13.10 -1.38 1.87
CA LYS A 21 -13.84 -1.89 0.69
C LYS A 21 -12.97 -2.79 -0.16
N TYR A 22 -11.72 -2.38 -0.40
CA TYR A 22 -10.77 -3.13 -1.21
C TYR A 22 -10.40 -4.48 -0.58
N TYR A 23 -10.12 -4.53 0.73
CA TYR A 23 -9.88 -5.81 1.40
C TYR A 23 -11.08 -6.74 1.37
N ASN A 24 -12.30 -6.21 1.53
CA ASN A 24 -13.52 -7.01 1.40
C ASN A 24 -13.72 -7.54 -0.02
N LEU A 25 -13.35 -6.77 -1.05
CA LEU A 25 -13.35 -7.22 -2.44
C LEU A 25 -12.33 -8.34 -2.64
N LEU A 26 -11.07 -8.11 -2.25
CA LEU A 26 -9.99 -9.11 -2.37
C LEU A 26 -10.34 -10.43 -1.66
N GLY A 27 -11.02 -10.37 -0.50
CA GLY A 27 -11.47 -11.56 0.21
C GLY A 27 -12.59 -12.36 -0.49
N LYS A 28 -13.29 -11.75 -1.45
CA LYS A 28 -14.34 -12.40 -2.26
C LYS A 28 -13.85 -12.89 -3.62
N ILE A 29 -12.68 -12.41 -4.05
CA ILE A 29 -12.11 -12.77 -5.34
C ILE A 29 -11.78 -14.26 -5.37
N LYS A 30 -12.24 -14.94 -6.42
CA LYS A 30 -11.91 -16.34 -6.71
C LYS A 30 -10.72 -16.49 -7.68
N CYS A 31 -10.27 -15.39 -8.29
CA CYS A 31 -9.16 -15.39 -9.23
C CYS A 31 -7.81 -15.35 -8.49
N ARG A 32 -6.73 -15.59 -9.25
CA ARG A 32 -5.37 -15.50 -8.72
C ARG A 32 -4.92 -14.05 -8.67
N ILE A 33 -4.28 -13.68 -7.56
CA ILE A 33 -3.66 -12.37 -7.36
C ILE A 33 -2.15 -12.57 -7.46
N ALA A 34 -1.50 -11.85 -8.37
CA ALA A 34 -0.05 -11.76 -8.43
C ALA A 34 0.41 -10.57 -7.58
N ILE A 35 1.38 -10.79 -6.70
CA ILE A 35 1.93 -9.74 -5.84
C ILE A 35 3.33 -9.42 -6.34
N THR A 36 3.59 -8.13 -6.56
CA THR A 36 4.93 -7.61 -6.89
C THR A 36 5.38 -6.66 -5.79
N THR A 37 6.69 -6.67 -5.54
CA THR A 37 7.33 -5.73 -4.63
C THR A 37 8.38 -4.96 -5.41
N ASP A 38 8.24 -3.63 -5.44
CA ASP A 38 9.22 -2.73 -6.04
C ASP A 38 9.96 -2.00 -4.92
N MET A 39 11.29 -2.00 -4.99
CA MET A 39 12.16 -1.37 -4.00
C MET A 39 13.09 -0.39 -4.69
N TRP A 40 13.16 0.83 -4.17
CA TRP A 40 14.06 1.85 -4.68
C TRP A 40 14.63 2.70 -3.56
N THR A 41 15.75 3.34 -3.85
CA THR A 41 16.38 4.32 -2.94
C THR A 41 16.22 5.71 -3.56
N SER A 42 15.71 6.68 -2.79
CA SER A 42 15.63 8.06 -3.25
C SER A 42 17.00 8.74 -3.31
N SER A 43 17.06 9.89 -3.97
CA SER A 43 18.22 10.80 -3.92
C SER A 43 18.58 11.30 -2.51
N SER A 44 17.69 11.11 -1.53
CA SER A 44 17.93 11.42 -0.10
C SER A 44 18.37 10.21 0.71
N ASN A 45 18.86 9.14 0.06
CA ASN A 45 19.29 7.87 0.70
C ASN A 45 18.20 7.23 1.58
N LYS A 46 16.93 7.43 1.23
CA LYS A 46 15.81 6.75 1.90
C LYS A 46 15.37 5.58 1.04
N GLY A 47 15.35 4.39 1.61
CA GLY A 47 14.78 3.22 0.97
C GLY A 47 13.26 3.27 1.00
N PHE A 48 12.63 2.83 -0.07
CA PHE A 48 11.19 2.70 -0.20
C PHE A 48 10.85 1.31 -0.73
N MET A 49 9.67 0.84 -0.37
CA MET A 49 9.11 -0.39 -0.91
C MET A 49 7.61 -0.20 -1.18
N ALA A 50 7.19 -0.46 -2.42
CA ALA A 50 5.79 -0.58 -2.78
C ALA A 50 5.42 -2.06 -2.95
N VAL A 51 4.28 -2.44 -2.41
CA VAL A 51 3.66 -3.75 -2.62
C VAL A 51 2.43 -3.54 -3.49
N THR A 52 2.41 -4.14 -4.67
CA THR A 52 1.31 -4.02 -5.64
C THR A 52 0.67 -5.38 -5.87
N GLY A 53 -0.66 -5.41 -5.83
CA GLY A 53 -1.46 -6.57 -6.22
C GLY A 53 -1.98 -6.38 -7.64
N HIS A 54 -1.86 -7.43 -8.45
CA HIS A 54 -2.32 -7.51 -9.83
C HIS A 54 -3.31 -8.66 -9.95
N PHE A 55 -4.52 -8.41 -10.46
CA PHE A 55 -5.53 -9.45 -10.64
C PHE A 55 -6.46 -9.11 -11.80
N ILE A 56 -7.11 -10.14 -12.36
CA ILE A 56 -8.11 -10.00 -13.42
C ILE A 56 -9.49 -10.29 -12.83
N ASP A 57 -10.44 -9.38 -12.98
CA ASP A 57 -11.80 -9.58 -12.46
C ASP A 57 -12.69 -10.44 -13.37
N GLU A 58 -13.95 -10.62 -12.96
CA GLU A 58 -14.96 -11.38 -13.73
C GLU A 58 -15.28 -10.74 -15.09
N ASN A 59 -15.04 -9.43 -15.22
CA ASN A 59 -15.23 -8.66 -16.44
C ASN A 59 -13.98 -8.66 -17.33
N TRP A 60 -13.01 -9.54 -17.04
CA TRP A 60 -11.74 -9.63 -17.75
C TRP A 60 -10.90 -8.34 -17.71
N THR A 61 -11.10 -7.52 -16.68
CA THR A 61 -10.38 -6.27 -16.49
C THR A 61 -9.18 -6.49 -15.59
N LEU A 62 -8.00 -6.04 -16.03
CA LEU A 62 -6.79 -6.05 -15.21
C LEU A 62 -6.83 -4.90 -14.20
N HIS A 63 -6.73 -5.26 -12.91
CA HIS A 63 -6.64 -4.34 -11.80
C HIS A 63 -5.24 -4.36 -11.20
N ASN A 64 -4.66 -3.17 -11.02
CA ASN A 64 -3.36 -2.97 -10.39
C ASN A 64 -3.54 -2.04 -9.21
N CYS A 65 -3.25 -2.50 -7.99
CA CYS A 65 -3.49 -1.71 -6.79
C CYS A 65 -2.34 -1.78 -5.80
N ILE A 66 -1.91 -0.62 -5.32
CA ILE A 66 -0.91 -0.50 -4.26
C ILE A 66 -1.56 -0.96 -2.95
N LEU A 67 -1.14 -2.13 -2.48
CA LEU A 67 -1.60 -2.71 -1.22
C LEU A 67 -0.91 -2.06 -0.04
N ARG A 68 0.38 -1.74 -0.21
CA ARG A 68 1.16 -1.09 0.84
C ARG A 68 2.33 -0.30 0.28
N PHE A 69 2.68 0.76 1.01
CA PHE A 69 3.85 1.58 0.75
C PHE A 69 4.63 1.75 2.06
N PHE A 70 5.92 1.50 2.03
CA PHE A 70 6.79 1.51 3.19
C PHE A 70 8.01 2.38 2.96
N ILE A 71 8.45 3.04 4.03
CA ILE A 71 9.77 3.62 4.12
C ILE A 71 10.66 2.55 4.77
N CYS A 72 11.69 2.11 4.06
CA CYS A 72 12.71 1.23 4.59
C CYS A 72 13.69 2.09 5.39
N SER A 73 13.45 2.21 6.69
CA SER A 73 14.41 2.79 7.64
C SER A 73 15.47 1.75 7.98
N SER A 74 16.75 2.11 7.83
CA SER A 74 17.92 1.28 8.13
C SER A 74 18.15 0.98 9.62
N SER A 75 17.21 1.31 10.51
CA SER A 75 17.40 1.30 11.96
C SER A 75 17.02 0.01 12.69
N THR A 76 16.56 -1.05 12.01
CA THR A 76 16.00 -2.25 12.69
C THR A 76 16.94 -3.45 12.80
N TYR A 77 18.22 -3.32 12.45
CA TYR A 77 19.21 -4.41 12.55
C TYR A 77 20.17 -4.29 13.76
N SER A 78 19.79 -3.60 14.85
CA SER A 78 20.67 -3.45 16.03
C SER A 78 20.03 -3.85 17.36
N SER A 79 19.09 -4.81 17.40
CA SER A 79 18.49 -5.25 18.69
C SER A 79 18.09 -6.73 18.72
N SER A 80 18.92 -7.62 18.17
CA SER A 80 18.79 -9.07 18.42
C SER A 80 20.12 -9.82 18.30
N ALA A 81 21.21 -9.20 18.76
CA ALA A 81 22.50 -9.86 18.97
C ALA A 81 23.07 -9.39 20.31
N SER A 82 22.44 -9.85 21.39
CA SER A 82 22.98 -9.92 22.75
C SER A 82 22.32 -11.10 23.45
#